data_AF-A0A8J8JPQ9-F1
#
_entry.id   AF-A0A8J8JPQ9-F1
#
_cell.length_a   1.000
_cell.length_b   1.000
_cell.length_c   1.000
_cell.angle_alpha   90.00
_cell.angle_beta   90.00
_cell.angle_gamma   90.00
#
_symmetry.space_group_name_H-M   'P 1'
#
loop_
_entity.id
_entity.type
_entity.pdbx_description
1 polymer ?
#
loop_
_entity_poly.entity_id
_entity_poly.type
_entity_poly.pdbx_seq_one_letter_code
_entity_poly.pdbx_strand_id
1 'polypeptide(L)'
;MEIKYEHTKFLIERFDHYFDSVNNKGAFYIGLNTFIFSGISIGYTSISNNIEKTCIFWLFLISIFSLCILSIIYTLRAITPFMKDNHANDDKVSLIYFGGIAKYELGRFMEKYEGETESSIILDMTRQAHSLAKGLATKFNFLRIAGFCLLSQFVLITIFFMYIIQNITQ
;
A
#
# COMPACT_ATOMS: atom_id res chain seq x y z
N MET A 1 33.72 2.50 -12.42
CA MET A 1 32.78 3.37 -11.67
C MET A 1 31.40 3.30 -12.31
N GLU A 2 31.35 3.42 -13.63
CA GLU A 2 30.21 3.16 -14.53
C GLU A 2 29.33 1.94 -14.20
N ILE A 3 29.91 0.74 -13.98
CA ILE A 3 29.12 -0.46 -13.64
C ILE A 3 28.26 -0.27 -12.38
N LYS A 4 28.80 0.38 -11.34
CA LYS A 4 28.06 0.63 -10.09
C LYS A 4 26.96 1.66 -10.29
N TYR A 5 27.20 2.66 -11.14
CA TYR A 5 26.21 3.66 -11.52
C TYR A 5 25.03 2.99 -12.24
N GLU A 6 25.31 2.25 -13.33
CA GLU A 6 24.28 1.55 -14.11
C GLU A 6 23.50 0.54 -13.27
N HIS A 7 24.20 -0.22 -12.41
CA HIS A 7 23.52 -1.17 -11.54
C HIS A 7 22.58 -0.49 -10.54
N THR A 8 23.02 0.63 -9.94
CA THR A 8 22.18 1.36 -8.98
C THR A 8 21.00 2.04 -9.67
N LYS A 9 21.20 2.59 -10.86
CA LYS A 9 20.13 3.14 -11.70
C LYS A 9 19.07 2.09 -12.00
N PHE A 10 19.49 0.91 -12.46
CA PHE A 10 18.60 -0.22 -12.73
C PHE A 10 17.80 -0.64 -11.48
N LEU A 11 18.41 -0.65 -10.30
CA LEU A 11 17.69 -0.94 -9.05
C LEU A 11 16.60 0.09 -8.75
N ILE A 12 16.90 1.39 -8.89
CA ILE A 12 15.93 2.47 -8.66
C ILE A 12 14.75 2.34 -9.62
N GLU A 13 15.00 2.17 -10.92
CA GLU A 13 13.95 1.97 -11.94
C GLU A 13 13.07 0.75 -11.62
N ARG A 14 13.68 -0.36 -11.17
CA ARG A 14 12.95 -1.56 -10.74
C ARG A 14 12.09 -1.28 -9.50
N PHE A 15 12.57 -0.46 -8.58
CA PHE A 15 11.83 -0.09 -7.38
C PHE A 15 10.63 0.79 -7.70
N ASP A 16 10.77 1.75 -8.62
CA ASP A 16 9.65 2.58 -9.09
C ASP A 16 8.52 1.71 -9.65
N HIS A 17 8.86 0.72 -10.50
CA HIS A 17 7.89 -0.25 -10.99
C HIS A 17 7.20 -1.05 -9.86
N TYR A 18 7.90 -1.35 -8.78
CA TYR A 18 7.31 -2.01 -7.61
C TYR A 18 6.41 -1.09 -6.79
N PHE A 19 6.69 0.21 -6.72
CA PHE A 19 5.76 1.18 -6.11
C PHE A 19 4.45 1.23 -6.91
N ASP A 20 4.53 1.27 -8.23
CA ASP A 20 3.35 1.20 -9.11
C ASP A 20 2.57 -0.09 -8.90
N SER A 21 3.27 -1.23 -8.77
CA SER A 21 2.62 -2.52 -8.49
C SER A 21 1.86 -2.51 -7.16
N VAL A 22 2.42 -1.94 -6.10
CA VAL A 22 1.73 -1.79 -4.81
C VAL A 22 0.49 -0.91 -4.97
N ASN A 23 0.60 0.21 -5.66
CA ASN A 23 -0.51 1.14 -5.86
C ASN A 23 -1.65 0.50 -6.67
N ASN A 24 -1.32 -0.22 -7.74
CA ASN A 24 -2.30 -0.94 -8.57
C ASN A 24 -3.02 -2.04 -7.76
N LYS A 25 -2.30 -2.84 -6.98
CA LYS A 25 -2.90 -3.86 -6.10
C LYS A 25 -3.75 -3.23 -5.01
N GLY A 26 -3.29 -2.10 -4.45
CA GLY A 26 -4.05 -1.36 -3.44
C GLY A 26 -5.36 -0.80 -3.99
N ALA A 27 -5.36 -0.21 -5.18
CA ALA A 27 -6.58 0.24 -5.85
C ALA A 27 -7.56 -0.93 -6.07
N PHE A 28 -7.05 -2.09 -6.50
CA PHE A 28 -7.86 -3.30 -6.63
C PHE A 28 -8.46 -3.77 -5.29
N TYR A 29 -7.69 -3.77 -4.21
CA TYR A 29 -8.18 -4.15 -2.87
C TYR A 29 -9.23 -3.18 -2.35
N ILE A 30 -9.09 -1.88 -2.58
CA ILE A 30 -10.14 -0.90 -2.23
C ILE A 30 -11.42 -1.21 -3.02
N GLY A 31 -11.31 -1.42 -4.33
CA GLY A 31 -12.45 -1.77 -5.19
C GLY A 31 -13.18 -3.02 -4.72
N LEU A 32 -12.44 -4.09 -4.37
CA LEU A 32 -13.04 -5.31 -3.82
C LEU A 32 -13.73 -5.08 -2.47
N ASN A 33 -13.10 -4.36 -1.56
CA ASN A 33 -13.72 -4.05 -0.26
C ASN A 33 -15.02 -3.24 -0.42
N THR A 34 -15.03 -2.25 -1.30
CA THR A 34 -16.25 -1.48 -1.63
C THR A 34 -17.32 -2.38 -2.23
N PHE A 35 -16.96 -3.24 -3.19
CA PHE A 35 -17.89 -4.19 -3.81
C PHE A 35 -18.52 -5.11 -2.75
N ILE A 36 -17.71 -5.70 -1.88
CA ILE A 36 -18.16 -6.58 -0.80
C ILE A 36 -19.08 -5.83 0.18
N PHE A 37 -18.68 -4.63 0.61
CA PHE A 37 -19.47 -3.81 1.51
C PHE A 37 -20.86 -3.54 0.93
N SER A 38 -20.93 -3.06 -0.32
CA SER A 38 -22.19 -2.81 -1.02
C SER A 38 -23.01 -4.09 -1.21
N GLY A 39 -22.39 -5.20 -1.60
CA GLY A 39 -23.07 -6.48 -1.78
C GLY A 39 -23.73 -6.99 -0.51
N ILE A 40 -23.05 -6.89 0.64
CA ILE A 40 -23.60 -7.27 1.94
C ILE A 40 -24.72 -6.31 2.36
N SER A 41 -24.55 -5.01 2.16
CA SER A 41 -25.58 -4.02 2.50
C SER A 41 -26.87 -4.25 1.72
N ILE A 42 -26.79 -4.48 0.40
CA ILE A 42 -27.94 -4.78 -0.47
C ILE A 42 -28.54 -6.15 -0.13
N GLY A 43 -27.69 -7.15 0.13
CA GLY A 43 -28.14 -8.48 0.55
C GLY A 43 -28.94 -8.40 1.85
N TYR A 44 -28.44 -7.66 2.85
CA TYR A 44 -29.11 -7.45 4.12
C TYR A 44 -30.50 -6.83 3.95
N THR A 45 -30.63 -5.73 3.18
CA THR A 45 -31.94 -5.10 2.98
C THR A 45 -32.95 -6.05 2.33
N SER A 46 -32.49 -6.91 1.42
CA SER A 46 -33.33 -7.87 0.70
C SER A 46 -33.85 -9.01 1.59
N ILE A 47 -33.04 -9.52 2.52
CA ILE A 47 -33.35 -10.72 3.32
C ILE A 47 -33.72 -10.43 4.77
N SER A 48 -33.57 -9.18 5.23
CA SER A 48 -33.69 -8.82 6.66
C SER A 48 -35.01 -9.20 7.31
N ASN A 49 -36.11 -9.31 6.55
CA ASN A 49 -37.42 -9.70 7.06
C ASN A 49 -37.62 -11.22 7.13
N ASN A 50 -36.80 -12.00 6.42
CA ASN A 50 -36.96 -13.45 6.25
C ASN A 50 -35.93 -14.26 7.07
N ILE A 51 -35.15 -13.59 7.92
CA ILE A 51 -34.09 -14.19 8.71
C ILE A 51 -34.17 -13.70 10.15
N GLU A 52 -34.06 -14.65 11.08
CA GLU A 52 -33.92 -14.35 12.50
C GLU A 52 -32.55 -13.75 12.80
N LYS A 53 -32.55 -12.57 13.43
CA LYS A 53 -31.33 -11.79 13.72
C LYS A 53 -30.71 -12.24 15.04
N THR A 54 -30.30 -13.50 15.09
CA THR A 54 -29.67 -14.10 16.27
C THR A 54 -28.34 -13.41 16.60
N CYS A 55 -27.80 -13.68 17.79
CA CYS A 55 -26.46 -13.18 18.17
C CYS A 55 -25.37 -13.63 17.17
N ILE A 56 -25.48 -14.86 16.66
CA ILE A 56 -24.54 -15.44 15.68
C ILE A 56 -24.55 -14.63 14.37
N PHE A 57 -25.74 -14.25 13.90
CA PHE A 57 -25.90 -13.41 12.71
C PHE A 57 -25.13 -12.07 12.84
N TRP A 58 -25.30 -11.39 13.97
CA TRP A 58 -24.60 -10.12 14.22
C TRP A 58 -23.09 -10.30 14.38
N LEU A 59 -22.65 -11.40 15.01
CA LEU A 59 -21.23 -11.76 15.10
C LEU A 59 -20.58 -11.91 13.73
N PHE A 60 -21.24 -12.57 12.78
CA PHE A 60 -20.75 -12.68 11.41
C PHE A 60 -20.66 -11.31 10.73
N LEU A 61 -21.72 -10.51 10.77
CA LEU A 61 -21.71 -9.18 10.16
C LEU A 61 -20.60 -8.29 10.72
N ILE A 62 -20.50 -8.18 12.05
CA ILE A 62 -19.47 -7.37 12.71
C ILE A 62 -18.07 -7.85 12.32
N SER A 63 -17.84 -9.17 12.27
CA SER A 63 -16.55 -9.75 11.89
C SER A 63 -16.19 -9.44 10.43
N ILE A 64 -17.14 -9.57 9.51
CA ILE A 64 -16.93 -9.25 8.09
C ILE A 64 -16.64 -7.76 7.90
N PHE A 65 -17.40 -6.87 8.54
CA PHE A 65 -17.15 -5.42 8.46
C PHE A 65 -15.83 -5.01 9.12
N SER A 66 -15.45 -5.65 10.22
CA SER A 66 -14.15 -5.39 10.87
C SER A 66 -12.98 -5.78 9.97
N LEU A 67 -13.07 -6.93 9.29
CA LEU A 67 -12.07 -7.34 8.29
C LEU A 67 -12.00 -6.39 7.10
N CYS A 68 -13.16 -5.89 6.63
CA CYS A 68 -13.25 -4.88 5.57
C CYS A 68 -12.49 -3.60 5.96
N ILE A 69 -12.80 -3.05 7.14
CA ILE A 69 -12.18 -1.82 7.65
C ILE A 69 -10.67 -2.02 7.84
N LEU A 70 -10.25 -3.13 8.42
CA LEU A 70 -8.83 -3.46 8.59
C LEU A 70 -8.12 -3.56 7.24
N SER A 71 -8.72 -4.25 6.26
CA SER A 71 -8.16 -4.37 4.91
C SER A 71 -7.99 -3.00 4.26
N ILE A 72 -8.99 -2.11 4.36
CA ILE A 72 -8.92 -0.74 3.85
C ILE A 72 -7.81 0.06 4.54
N ILE A 73 -7.72 0.03 5.88
CA ILE A 73 -6.70 0.76 6.64
C ILE A 73 -5.29 0.35 6.20
N TYR A 74 -5.02 -0.96 6.11
CA TYR A 74 -3.71 -1.45 5.69
C TYR A 74 -3.44 -1.17 4.21
N THR A 75 -4.46 -1.21 3.36
CA THR A 75 -4.32 -0.84 1.94
C THR A 75 -3.97 0.64 1.78
N LEU A 76 -4.67 1.53 2.48
CA LEU A 76 -4.38 2.96 2.49
C LEU A 76 -2.95 3.22 2.96
N ARG A 77 -2.51 2.60 4.06
CA ARG A 77 -1.12 2.68 4.53
C ARG A 77 -0.10 2.17 3.51
N ALA A 78 -0.45 1.14 2.73
CA ALA A 78 0.42 0.61 1.69
C ALA A 78 0.55 1.56 0.50
N ILE A 79 -0.51 2.27 0.10
CA ILE A 79 -0.48 3.17 -1.07
C ILE A 79 -0.06 4.60 -0.74
N THR A 80 -0.09 5.02 0.53
CA THR A 80 0.38 6.36 0.95
C THR A 80 1.77 6.66 0.40
N PRO A 81 2.01 7.81 -0.26
CA PRO A 81 3.29 8.15 -0.84
C PRO A 81 4.46 8.01 0.15
N PHE A 82 5.55 7.38 -0.30
CA PHE A 82 6.76 7.26 0.51
C PHE A 82 7.66 8.47 0.24
N MET A 83 7.70 9.41 1.19
CA MET A 83 8.42 10.68 1.05
C MET A 83 9.64 10.79 1.96
N LYS A 84 10.20 9.67 2.45
CA LYS A 84 11.36 9.74 3.35
C LYS A 84 12.59 10.23 2.60
N ASP A 85 13.21 11.28 3.15
CA ASP A 85 14.49 11.80 2.68
C ASP A 85 15.60 10.78 3.00
N ASN A 86 16.52 10.59 2.04
CA ASN A 86 17.63 9.65 2.19
C ASN A 86 18.79 10.23 3.01
N HIS A 87 18.69 11.51 3.40
CA HIS A 87 19.68 12.25 4.17
C HIS A 87 19.12 12.82 5.48
N ALA A 88 18.12 12.17 6.08
CA ALA A 88 17.51 12.65 7.33
C ALA A 88 18.51 12.89 8.50
N ASN A 89 19.72 12.34 8.41
CA ASN A 89 20.79 12.47 9.41
C ASN A 89 22.11 13.02 8.82
N ASP A 90 22.09 13.58 7.62
CA ASP A 90 23.29 14.16 6.96
C ASP A 90 23.05 15.65 6.70
N ASP A 91 24.11 16.47 6.77
CA ASP A 91 24.02 17.91 6.52
C ASP A 91 23.79 18.22 5.02
N LYS A 92 23.98 17.20 4.15
CA LYS A 92 23.78 17.31 2.70
C LYS A 92 22.40 16.83 2.28
N VAL A 93 21.63 17.71 1.63
CA VAL A 93 20.39 17.34 0.93
C VAL A 93 20.72 16.61 -0.38
N SER A 94 20.01 15.51 -0.66
CA SER A 94 20.14 14.76 -1.93
C SER A 94 19.94 15.65 -3.15
N LEU A 95 20.74 15.40 -4.19
CA LEU A 95 20.60 16.06 -5.50
C LEU A 95 19.91 15.16 -6.54
N ILE A 96 19.44 13.98 -6.11
CA ILE A 96 18.77 12.99 -6.97
C ILE A 96 17.31 12.81 -6.55
N TYR A 97 17.04 12.78 -5.24
CA TYR A 97 15.68 12.73 -4.73
C TYR A 97 14.92 14.02 -5.06
N PHE A 98 13.77 13.92 -5.73
CA PHE A 98 12.99 15.09 -6.13
C PHE A 98 12.65 16.02 -4.95
N GLY A 99 12.35 15.46 -3.77
CA GLY A 99 12.06 16.25 -2.56
C GLY A 99 13.30 16.92 -1.97
N GLY A 100 14.50 16.45 -2.30
CA GLY A 100 15.76 17.11 -2.00
C GLY A 100 16.05 18.24 -2.98
N ILE A 101 15.92 17.97 -4.28
CA ILE A 101 16.08 18.97 -5.35
C ILE A 101 15.13 20.16 -5.14
N ALA A 102 13.86 19.88 -4.81
CA ALA A 102 12.85 20.92 -4.59
C ALA A 102 13.14 21.87 -3.41
N LYS A 103 14.12 21.55 -2.54
CA LYS A 103 14.56 22.43 -1.44
C LYS A 103 15.57 23.48 -1.92
N TYR A 104 16.12 23.37 -3.12
CA TYR A 104 17.07 24.31 -3.68
C TYR A 104 16.41 25.27 -4.68
N GLU A 105 16.87 26.53 -4.67
CA GLU A 105 16.67 27.41 -5.82
C GLU A 105 17.52 26.93 -7.00
N LEU A 106 17.06 27.18 -8.23
CA LEU A 106 17.68 26.66 -9.45
C LEU A 106 19.18 26.93 -9.55
N GLY A 107 19.62 28.18 -9.32
CA GLY A 107 21.04 28.54 -9.41
C GLY A 107 21.90 27.77 -8.39
N ARG A 108 21.40 27.60 -7.17
CA ARG A 108 22.08 26.85 -6.11
C ARG A 108 22.10 25.35 -6.38
N PHE A 109 21.04 24.82 -6.99
CA PHE A 109 21.01 23.44 -7.44
C PHE A 109 22.07 23.19 -8.53
N MET A 110 22.13 24.05 -9.55
CA MET A 110 23.13 23.95 -10.63
C MET A 110 24.55 23.98 -10.08
N GLU A 111 24.87 24.97 -9.25
CA GLU A 111 26.19 25.11 -8.62
C GLU A 111 26.59 23.83 -7.85
N LYS A 112 25.68 23.30 -7.03
CA LYS A 112 25.95 22.07 -6.28
C LYS A 112 26.09 20.85 -7.19
N TYR A 113 25.21 20.72 -8.18
CA TYR A 113 25.19 19.57 -9.09
C TYR A 113 26.47 19.51 -9.94
N GLU A 114 26.92 20.65 -10.48
CA GLU A 114 28.17 20.75 -11.25
C GLU A 114 29.41 20.50 -10.38
N GLY A 115 29.33 20.82 -9.09
CA GLY A 115 30.41 20.57 -8.12
C GLY A 115 30.48 19.15 -7.57
N GLU A 116 29.52 18.27 -7.86
CA GLU A 116 29.54 16.88 -7.38
C GLU A 116 30.49 15.99 -8.20
N THR A 117 31.10 15.03 -7.52
CA THR A 117 31.94 14.01 -8.15
C THR A 117 31.11 12.79 -8.55
N GLU A 118 31.57 12.00 -9.52
CA GLU A 118 30.91 10.72 -9.86
C GLU A 118 30.74 9.81 -8.64
N SER A 119 31.73 9.78 -7.75
CA SER A 119 31.72 8.95 -6.54
C SER A 119 30.64 9.39 -5.54
N SER A 120 30.40 10.70 -5.41
CA SER A 120 29.37 11.23 -4.52
C SER A 120 27.97 11.08 -5.11
N ILE A 121 27.81 11.20 -6.43
CA ILE A 121 26.56 10.87 -7.14
C ILE A 121 26.20 9.40 -6.90
N ILE A 122 27.13 8.47 -7.13
CA ILE A 122 26.89 7.03 -6.91
C ILE A 122 26.55 6.75 -5.44
N LEU A 123 27.17 7.44 -4.49
CA LEU A 123 26.84 7.32 -3.08
C LEU A 123 25.40 7.77 -2.78
N ASP A 124 24.96 8.91 -3.33
CA ASP A 124 23.58 9.41 -3.18
C ASP A 124 22.57 8.43 -3.82
N MET A 125 22.85 7.93 -5.03
CA MET A 125 22.03 6.90 -5.68
C MET A 125 21.92 5.63 -4.83
N THR A 126 23.03 5.19 -4.23
CA THR A 126 23.05 3.97 -3.40
C THR A 126 22.20 4.17 -2.14
N ARG A 127 22.27 5.36 -1.52
CA ARG A 127 21.42 5.74 -0.39
C ARG A 127 19.94 5.78 -0.79
N GLN A 128 19.63 6.36 -1.95
CA GLN A 128 18.28 6.39 -2.51
C GLN A 128 17.75 4.97 -2.75
N ALA A 129 18.52 4.10 -3.40
CA ALA A 129 18.13 2.72 -3.65
C ALA A 129 17.79 1.97 -2.35
N HIS A 130 18.64 2.10 -1.33
CA HIS A 130 18.38 1.50 -0.02
C HIS A 130 17.14 2.08 0.69
N SER A 131 16.92 3.40 0.60
CA SER A 131 15.73 4.07 1.15
C SER A 131 14.44 3.59 0.48
N LEU A 132 14.43 3.52 -0.86
CA LEU A 132 13.30 2.98 -1.64
C LEU A 132 13.02 1.52 -1.29
N ALA A 133 14.05 0.70 -1.18
CA ALA A 133 13.90 -0.70 -0.79
C ALA A 133 13.24 -0.85 0.59
N LYS A 134 13.61 -0.03 1.58
CA LYS A 134 12.93 0.00 2.89
C LYS A 134 11.47 0.45 2.80
N GLY A 135 11.20 1.47 1.99
CA GLY A 135 9.84 1.93 1.70
C GLY A 135 8.97 0.83 1.11
N LEU A 136 9.47 0.16 0.07
CA LEU A 136 8.81 -0.98 -0.58
C LEU A 136 8.57 -2.14 0.37
N ALA A 137 9.57 -2.55 1.15
CA ALA A 137 9.42 -3.64 2.10
C ALA A 137 8.28 -3.36 3.10
N THR A 138 8.20 -2.12 3.60
CA THR A 138 7.14 -1.69 4.51
C THR A 138 5.77 -1.73 3.82
N LYS A 139 5.68 -1.18 2.60
CA LYS A 139 4.45 -1.13 1.81
C LYS A 139 3.92 -2.52 1.46
N PHE A 140 4.78 -3.42 1.01
CA PHE A 140 4.41 -4.81 0.72
C PHE A 140 3.97 -5.55 1.98
N ASN A 141 4.56 -5.26 3.15
CA ASN A 141 4.10 -5.86 4.40
C ASN A 141 2.68 -5.42 4.75
N PHE A 142 2.36 -4.13 4.63
CA PHE A 142 0.97 -3.65 4.81
C PHE A 142 0.03 -4.26 3.78
N LEU A 143 0.42 -4.32 2.50
CA LEU A 143 -0.40 -4.91 1.45
C LEU A 143 -0.64 -6.41 1.70
N ARG A 144 0.36 -7.14 2.20
CA ARG A 144 0.23 -8.54 2.61
C ARG A 144 -0.80 -8.70 3.71
N ILE A 145 -0.77 -7.86 4.75
CA ILE A 145 -1.77 -7.90 5.83
C ILE A 145 -3.17 -7.61 5.27
N ALA A 146 -3.31 -6.58 4.43
CA ALA A 146 -4.59 -6.26 3.79
C ALA A 146 -5.14 -7.44 2.96
N GLY A 147 -4.26 -8.14 2.24
CA GLY A 147 -4.60 -9.32 1.46
C GLY A 147 -5.06 -10.50 2.33
N PHE A 148 -4.42 -10.72 3.49
CA PHE A 148 -4.89 -11.72 4.46
C PHE A 148 -6.26 -11.35 5.05
N CYS A 149 -6.49 -10.07 5.40
CA CYS A 149 -7.81 -9.62 5.86
C CYS A 149 -8.89 -9.89 4.80
N LEU A 150 -8.60 -9.57 3.54
CA LEU A 150 -9.53 -9.76 2.42
C LEU A 150 -9.79 -11.25 2.13
N LEU A 151 -8.76 -12.10 2.16
CA LEU A 151 -8.92 -13.55 2.01
C LEU A 151 -9.80 -14.14 3.13
N SER A 152 -9.50 -13.79 4.38
CA SER A 152 -10.31 -14.21 5.54
C SER A 152 -11.75 -13.71 5.44
N GLN A 153 -11.95 -12.51 4.91
CA GLN A 153 -13.27 -11.94 4.66
C GLN A 153 -14.06 -12.77 3.65
N PHE A 154 -13.46 -13.17 2.53
CA PHE A 154 -14.10 -14.04 1.53
C PHE A 154 -14.49 -15.39 2.10
N VAL A 155 -13.62 -16.03 2.89
CA VAL A 155 -13.92 -17.29 3.57
C VAL A 155 -15.10 -17.10 4.53
N LEU A 156 -15.08 -16.02 5.32
CA LEU A 156 -16.13 -15.74 6.29
C LEU A 156 -17.48 -15.44 5.63
N ILE A 157 -17.49 -14.71 4.51
CA ILE A 157 -18.69 -14.46 3.71
C ILE A 157 -19.27 -15.77 3.18
N THR A 158 -18.42 -16.69 2.72
CA THR A 158 -18.87 -18.00 2.23
C THR A 158 -19.57 -18.78 3.34
N ILE A 159 -18.99 -18.81 4.55
CA ILE A 159 -19.59 -19.47 5.71
C ILE A 159 -20.89 -18.77 6.12
N PHE A 160 -20.90 -17.44 6.13
CA PHE A 160 -22.09 -16.65 6.48
C PHE A 160 -23.24 -16.85 5.48
N PHE A 161 -22.92 -16.98 4.20
CA PHE A 161 -23.91 -17.30 3.16
C PHE A 161 -24.54 -18.68 3.38
N MET A 162 -23.74 -19.70 3.74
CA MET A 162 -24.26 -21.03 4.10
C MET A 162 -25.14 -20.97 5.35
N TYR A 163 -24.75 -20.19 6.37
CA TYR A 163 -25.56 -19.94 7.55
C TYR A 163 -26.91 -19.31 7.20
N ILE A 164 -26.92 -18.30 6.32
CA ILE A 164 -28.15 -17.67 5.83
C ILE A 164 -29.07 -18.68 5.14
N ILE A 165 -28.55 -19.52 4.24
CA ILE A 165 -29.37 -20.52 3.53
C ILE A 165 -30.04 -21.49 4.51
N GLN A 166 -29.33 -21.93 5.55
CA GLN A 166 -29.87 -22.87 6.53
C GLN A 166 -30.92 -22.26 7.46
N ASN A 167 -30.90 -20.94 7.64
CA ASN A 167 -31.74 -20.22 8.61
C ASN A 167 -32.71 -19.24 7.93
N ILE A 168 -32.89 -19.35 6.61
CA ILE A 168 -33.91 -18.60 5.91
C ILE A 168 -35.26 -19.22 6.24
N THR A 169 -36.13 -18.45 6.86
CA THR A 169 -37.49 -18.88 7.15
C THR A 169 -38.28 -18.78 5.85
N GLN A 170 -38.86 -19.89 5.37
CA GLN A 170 -39.84 -19.85 4.27
C GLN A 170 -41.12 -19.14 4.71
#